data_AF-A0A660MH01-F1
#
_entry.id   AF-A0A660MH01-F1
#
_cell.length_a   1.000
_cell.length_b   1.000
_cell.length_c   1.000
_cell.angle_alpha   90.00
_cell.angle_beta   90.00
_cell.angle_gamma   90.00
#
_symmetry.space_group_name_H-M   'P 1'
#
loop_
_entity.id
_entity.type
_entity.pdbx_description
1 polymer ?
#
loop_
_entity_poly.entity_id
_entity_poly.type
_entity_poly.pdbx_seq_one_letter_code
_entity_poly.pdbx_strand_id
1 'polypeptide(L)'
;MNKTLISLLLALGYPAHAEENILDAEAAIKNGAPLAAYQHLAPHPLYPYLEARAYRDNLATTPTATLVAFLQKYPNDPFSTTLAKQAYPYWAAGGENDAIIASYSPGYADETLECQYRSALLNRGKTREAIKDSDKLLASDKSLSAECNTLYDRLAHSGHINPAQHAERFRLAMANNNTLIASYLAGNLQGAAAQAAQTWLDIDQNRLPIESAYSLTDPDWRSALLAQQLGKRLKKDPLALAQATNAATMGYISRPKDAGKLYNPLVRKLAQADDPHTLTLWDAIPAGEHEDNTTYDLIAYDLRRGDWRGLPAHLGKLDKDAQNKAEIQYWIGKALEKSGDRAGADSHYRRAASQRDFYGFLAAEKLGIAPQYHDRPVRRDHHYAAVVGRPAAYRARIFRNLGDDARASQEWQALLKTLTPAESAQAALYASEIGWSVQAVTTLGKSKNYDALALRFPTAYETRVRQLASQHGISPAKIFAIIRKESIFQPAIASKAGAIGLMQIMPATASHTASKNGIPYSGKWQLTEPDTNLEIGSQYLTDRINEFGHLAYA
;
A
#
# COMPACT_ATOMS: atom_id res chain seq x y z
N MET A 1 -13.42 -31.97 9.71
CA MET A 1 -13.27 -32.02 11.18
C MET A 1 -12.92 -33.45 11.59
N ASN A 2 -11.66 -33.70 11.96
CA ASN A 2 -11.19 -35.03 12.31
C ASN A 2 -11.27 -35.25 13.83
N LYS A 3 -11.90 -36.35 14.24
CA LYS A 3 -12.17 -36.75 15.64
C LYS A 3 -10.90 -36.90 16.51
N THR A 4 -9.73 -36.82 15.91
CA THR A 4 -8.42 -37.04 16.56
C THR A 4 -7.92 -35.83 17.37
N LEU A 5 -8.45 -34.62 17.17
CA LEU A 5 -8.05 -33.44 17.96
C LEU A 5 -8.68 -33.40 19.36
N ILE A 6 -9.79 -34.11 19.58
CA ILE A 6 -10.52 -34.10 20.85
C ILE A 6 -9.76 -34.87 21.94
N SER A 7 -8.95 -35.86 21.56
CA SER A 7 -8.25 -36.73 22.50
C SER A 7 -6.99 -36.12 23.12
N LEU A 8 -6.46 -35.01 22.58
CA LEU A 8 -5.24 -34.39 23.11
C LEU A 8 -5.51 -33.31 24.19
N LEU A 9 -6.76 -32.86 24.33
CA LEU A 9 -7.19 -31.89 25.35
C LEU A 9 -7.36 -32.51 26.75
N LEU A 10 -7.46 -33.84 26.84
CA LEU A 10 -7.66 -34.57 28.10
C LEU A 10 -6.39 -34.73 28.95
N ALA A 11 -5.21 -34.33 28.46
CA ALA A 11 -3.93 -34.51 29.17
C ALA A 11 -3.56 -33.39 30.15
N LEU A 12 -4.37 -32.32 30.29
CA LEU A 12 -4.05 -31.14 31.12
C LEU A 12 -5.06 -30.86 32.25
N GLY A 13 -5.93 -31.81 32.61
CA GLY A 13 -6.69 -31.74 33.86
C GLY A 13 -7.69 -30.59 34.00
N TYR A 14 -8.17 -30.01 32.90
CA TYR A 14 -9.32 -29.11 32.94
C TYR A 14 -10.62 -29.92 32.89
N PRO A 15 -11.58 -29.69 33.81
CA PRO A 15 -12.82 -30.43 33.85
C PRO A 15 -13.67 -30.13 32.60
N ALA A 16 -14.13 -31.18 31.95
CA ALA A 16 -15.08 -31.14 30.84
C ALA A 16 -16.48 -30.74 31.34
N HIS A 17 -16.69 -29.47 31.65
CA HIS A 17 -18.00 -28.85 31.45
C HIS A 17 -18.03 -28.34 30.03
N ALA A 18 -19.10 -28.62 29.29
CA ALA A 18 -19.31 -28.22 27.91
C ALA A 18 -18.77 -26.80 27.68
N GLU A 19 -17.69 -26.67 26.90
CA GLU A 19 -17.19 -25.36 26.48
C GLU A 19 -18.31 -24.73 25.67
N GLU A 20 -19.11 -23.85 26.28
CA GLU A 20 -19.77 -22.80 25.53
C GLU A 20 -18.67 -22.11 24.74
N ASN A 21 -18.64 -22.37 23.44
CA ASN A 21 -17.66 -21.77 22.56
C ASN A 21 -17.90 -20.25 22.64
N ILE A 22 -16.84 -19.46 22.78
CA ILE A 22 -16.94 -17.99 22.76
C ILE A 22 -17.73 -17.47 21.54
N LEU A 23 -17.75 -18.24 20.44
CA LEU A 23 -18.60 -18.00 19.28
C LEU A 23 -20.10 -18.13 19.56
N ASP A 24 -20.51 -19.11 20.36
CA ASP A 24 -21.90 -19.32 20.77
C ASP A 24 -22.35 -18.17 21.68
N ALA A 25 -21.49 -17.76 22.62
CA ALA A 25 -21.72 -16.57 23.45
C ALA A 25 -21.85 -15.30 22.60
N GLU A 26 -20.97 -15.12 21.60
CA GLU A 26 -21.03 -13.98 20.67
C GLU A 26 -22.32 -13.97 19.83
N ALA A 27 -22.80 -15.14 19.40
CA ALA A 27 -24.05 -15.30 18.68
C ALA A 27 -25.26 -15.06 19.59
N ALA A 28 -25.23 -15.54 20.83
CA ALA A 28 -26.30 -15.33 21.79
C ALA A 28 -26.44 -13.85 22.18
N ILE A 29 -25.32 -13.15 22.44
CA ILE A 29 -25.34 -11.70 22.72
C ILE A 29 -25.88 -10.92 21.51
N LYS A 30 -25.49 -11.30 20.29
CA LYS A 30 -26.07 -10.72 19.06
C LYS A 30 -27.59 -10.88 19.00
N ASN A 31 -28.12 -11.96 19.58
CA ASN A 31 -29.54 -12.26 19.63
C ASN A 31 -30.21 -11.76 20.93
N GLY A 32 -29.56 -10.87 21.69
CA GLY A 32 -30.13 -10.21 22.86
C GLY A 32 -29.84 -10.87 24.21
N ALA A 33 -28.99 -11.90 24.28
CA ALA A 33 -28.57 -12.46 25.55
C ALA A 33 -27.74 -11.44 26.36
N PRO A 34 -27.96 -11.31 27.68
CA PRO A 34 -27.23 -10.34 28.50
C PRO A 34 -25.77 -10.76 28.66
N LEU A 35 -24.84 -9.80 28.54
CA LEU A 35 -23.40 -10.02 28.77
C LEU A 35 -23.11 -10.65 30.15
N ALA A 36 -23.93 -10.33 31.17
CA ALA A 36 -23.79 -10.86 32.52
C ALA A 36 -23.86 -12.40 32.60
N ALA A 37 -24.56 -13.06 31.68
CA ALA A 37 -24.65 -14.53 31.63
C ALA A 37 -23.29 -15.19 31.31
N TYR A 38 -22.37 -14.44 30.68
CA TYR A 38 -21.09 -14.95 30.18
C TYR A 38 -19.89 -14.49 31.01
N GLN A 39 -20.08 -13.95 32.22
CA GLN A 39 -18.97 -13.47 33.08
C GLN A 39 -17.93 -14.55 33.41
N HIS A 40 -18.33 -15.82 33.41
CA HIS A 40 -17.42 -16.94 33.60
C HIS A 40 -16.35 -17.05 32.50
N LEU A 41 -16.58 -16.42 31.33
CA LEU A 41 -15.62 -16.33 30.22
C LEU A 41 -14.67 -15.13 30.34
N ALA A 42 -14.78 -14.27 31.36
CA ALA A 42 -13.96 -13.06 31.51
C ALA A 42 -12.43 -13.25 31.40
N PRO A 43 -11.83 -14.38 31.87
CA PRO A 43 -10.40 -14.65 31.68
C PRO A 43 -10.00 -14.95 30.23
N HIS A 44 -10.96 -15.29 29.37
CA HIS A 44 -10.68 -15.72 28.00
C HIS A 44 -10.24 -14.51 27.14
N PRO A 45 -9.13 -14.60 26.36
CA PRO A 45 -8.63 -13.47 25.58
C PRO A 45 -9.61 -12.88 24.55
N LEU A 46 -10.62 -13.66 24.12
CA LEU A 46 -11.69 -13.19 23.22
C LEU A 46 -12.89 -12.56 23.94
N TYR A 47 -12.97 -12.59 25.27
CA TYR A 47 -14.06 -11.96 26.03
C TYR A 47 -14.29 -10.47 25.70
N PRO A 48 -13.26 -9.65 25.45
CA PRO A 48 -13.46 -8.24 25.07
C PRO A 48 -14.27 -8.04 23.79
N TYR A 49 -14.34 -9.04 22.88
CA TYR A 49 -15.23 -8.98 21.72
C TYR A 49 -16.70 -9.07 22.12
N LEU A 50 -17.02 -9.84 23.17
CA LEU A 50 -18.36 -9.94 23.73
C LEU A 50 -18.76 -8.61 24.37
N GLU A 51 -17.86 -8.02 25.16
CA GLU A 51 -18.04 -6.70 25.76
C GLU A 51 -18.28 -5.63 24.70
N ALA A 52 -17.37 -5.49 23.73
CA ALA A 52 -17.48 -4.50 22.67
C ALA A 52 -18.78 -4.62 21.87
N ARG A 53 -19.23 -5.86 21.59
CA ARG A 53 -20.51 -6.10 20.92
C ARG A 53 -21.69 -5.66 21.78
N ALA A 54 -21.74 -6.10 23.04
CA ALA A 54 -22.82 -5.75 23.94
C ALA A 54 -22.93 -4.23 24.15
N TYR A 55 -21.80 -3.54 24.32
CA TYR A 55 -21.73 -2.09 24.47
C TYR A 55 -22.19 -1.34 23.22
N ARG A 56 -21.77 -1.82 22.05
CA ARG A 56 -22.20 -1.26 20.77
C ARG A 56 -23.72 -1.36 20.59
N ASP A 57 -24.27 -2.54 20.87
CA ASP A 57 -25.70 -2.81 20.66
C ASP A 57 -26.58 -2.10 21.71
N ASN A 58 -25.99 -1.64 22.83
CA ASN A 58 -26.67 -0.95 23.93
C ASN A 58 -26.08 0.44 24.25
N LEU A 59 -25.55 1.15 23.25
CA LEU A 59 -24.79 2.38 23.44
C LEU A 59 -25.51 3.44 24.29
N ALA A 60 -26.83 3.61 24.08
CA ALA A 60 -27.64 4.60 24.78
C ALA A 60 -27.91 4.26 26.27
N THR A 61 -27.80 2.98 26.64
CA THR A 61 -28.10 2.52 28.02
C THR A 61 -26.83 2.13 28.78
N THR A 62 -25.72 1.92 28.08
CA THR A 62 -24.42 1.61 28.69
C THR A 62 -23.86 2.90 29.32
N PRO A 63 -23.48 2.91 30.61
CA PRO A 63 -22.90 4.11 31.22
C PRO A 63 -21.64 4.59 30.48
N THR A 64 -21.55 5.88 30.19
CA THR A 64 -20.38 6.48 29.50
C THR A 64 -19.06 6.11 30.17
N ALA A 65 -19.00 6.11 31.51
CA ALA A 65 -17.79 5.73 32.25
C ALA A 65 -17.35 4.29 31.95
N THR A 66 -18.28 3.36 31.74
CA THR A 66 -17.99 1.97 31.36
C THR A 66 -17.36 1.91 29.97
N LEU A 67 -17.93 2.63 29.00
CA LEU A 67 -17.42 2.70 27.64
C LEU A 67 -16.02 3.33 27.59
N VAL A 68 -15.81 4.43 28.32
CA VAL A 68 -14.49 5.09 28.42
C VAL A 68 -13.47 4.15 29.02
N ALA A 69 -13.78 3.48 30.14
CA ALA A 69 -12.87 2.54 30.78
C ALA A 69 -12.52 1.36 29.85
N PHE A 70 -13.49 0.86 29.08
CA PHE A 70 -13.25 -0.20 28.11
C PHE A 70 -12.29 0.24 26.99
N LEU A 71 -12.53 1.41 26.39
CA LEU A 71 -11.68 1.96 25.32
C LEU A 71 -10.25 2.27 25.82
N GLN A 72 -10.10 2.75 27.05
CA GLN A 72 -8.80 2.96 27.69
C GLN A 72 -8.05 1.67 27.97
N LYS A 73 -8.77 0.59 28.31
CA LYS A 73 -8.18 -0.73 28.58
C LYS A 73 -7.67 -1.40 27.31
N TYR A 74 -8.31 -1.16 26.17
CA TYR A 74 -8.02 -1.81 24.88
C TYR A 74 -7.73 -0.79 23.75
N PRO A 75 -6.77 0.14 23.92
CA PRO A 75 -6.64 1.32 23.06
C PRO A 75 -6.12 1.02 21.64
N ASN A 76 -5.58 -0.18 21.41
CA ASN A 76 -4.98 -0.60 20.13
C ASN A 76 -5.76 -1.73 19.46
N ASP A 77 -6.84 -2.20 20.08
CA ASP A 77 -7.57 -3.37 19.64
C ASP A 77 -8.61 -3.01 18.55
N PRO A 78 -8.82 -3.88 17.54
CA PRO A 78 -9.74 -3.59 16.43
C PRO A 78 -11.18 -3.31 16.85
N PHE A 79 -11.64 -3.98 17.90
CA PHE A 79 -12.98 -3.81 18.44
C PHE A 79 -13.18 -2.43 19.09
N SER A 80 -12.13 -1.83 19.66
CA SER A 80 -12.18 -0.49 20.25
C SER A 80 -12.32 0.60 19.18
N THR A 81 -11.59 0.50 18.07
CA THR A 81 -11.79 1.41 16.93
C THR A 81 -13.22 1.35 16.41
N THR A 82 -13.78 0.15 16.31
CA THR A 82 -15.16 -0.04 15.84
C THR A 82 -16.18 0.56 16.81
N LEU A 83 -15.99 0.36 18.11
CA LEU A 83 -16.85 0.94 19.14
C LEU A 83 -16.73 2.47 19.18
N ALA A 84 -15.52 3.02 19.12
CA ALA A 84 -15.28 4.47 19.10
C ALA A 84 -15.97 5.15 17.91
N LYS A 85 -15.97 4.54 16.72
CA LYS A 85 -16.69 5.05 15.53
C LYS A 85 -18.20 5.22 15.72
N GLN A 86 -18.79 4.48 16.66
CA GLN A 86 -20.21 4.62 17.00
C GLN A 86 -20.43 5.51 18.21
N ALA A 87 -19.56 5.40 19.22
CA ALA A 87 -19.63 6.18 20.45
C ALA A 87 -19.36 7.67 20.23
N TYR A 88 -18.36 8.04 19.42
CA TYR A 88 -17.93 9.43 19.28
C TYR A 88 -19.00 10.34 18.65
N PRO A 89 -19.68 9.95 17.54
CA PRO A 89 -20.80 10.75 17.03
C PRO A 89 -21.92 10.93 18.06
N TYR A 90 -22.24 9.87 18.81
CA TYR A 90 -23.26 9.90 19.87
C TYR A 90 -22.88 10.88 20.99
N TRP A 91 -21.64 10.79 21.50
CA TRP A 91 -21.12 11.68 22.52
C TRP A 91 -20.96 13.13 22.04
N ALA A 92 -20.54 13.34 20.80
CA ALA A 92 -20.44 14.67 20.22
C ALA A 92 -21.82 15.36 20.16
N ALA A 93 -22.86 14.62 19.76
CA ALA A 93 -24.23 15.12 19.75
C ALA A 93 -24.78 15.42 21.17
N GLY A 94 -24.38 14.63 22.17
CA GLY A 94 -24.71 14.83 23.58
C GLY A 94 -23.84 15.86 24.31
N GLY A 95 -22.81 16.42 23.67
CA GLY A 95 -21.86 17.33 24.31
C GLY A 95 -20.84 16.68 25.27
N GLU A 96 -20.73 15.34 25.24
CA GLU A 96 -19.83 14.53 26.08
C GLU A 96 -18.36 14.57 25.60
N ASN A 97 -17.82 15.77 25.45
CA ASN A 97 -16.45 15.99 24.95
C ASN A 97 -15.38 15.32 25.81
N ASP A 98 -15.58 15.23 27.14
CA ASP A 98 -14.62 14.60 28.04
C ASP A 98 -14.51 13.09 27.82
N ALA A 99 -15.60 12.43 27.41
CA ALA A 99 -15.58 11.01 27.09
C ALA A 99 -14.72 10.73 25.85
N ILE A 100 -14.90 11.55 24.80
CA ILE A 100 -14.08 11.49 23.57
C ILE A 100 -12.60 11.73 23.90
N ILE A 101 -12.29 12.75 24.70
CA ILE A 101 -10.91 13.08 25.08
C ILE A 101 -10.28 11.96 25.91
N ALA A 102 -11.00 11.47 26.92
CA ALA A 102 -10.48 10.45 27.85
C ALA A 102 -10.28 9.08 27.18
N SER A 103 -11.08 8.74 26.17
CA SER A 103 -11.02 7.44 25.49
C SER A 103 -10.21 7.43 24.20
N TYR A 104 -9.70 8.59 23.76
CA TYR A 104 -8.96 8.68 22.51
C TYR A 104 -7.61 7.94 22.56
N SER A 105 -7.31 7.25 21.46
CA SER A 105 -6.05 6.55 21.24
C SER A 105 -5.53 6.79 19.82
N PRO A 106 -4.25 7.17 19.65
CA PRO A 106 -3.58 7.17 18.34
C PRO A 106 -3.60 5.79 17.66
N GLY A 107 -3.75 4.71 18.44
CA GLY A 107 -3.85 3.34 17.95
C GLY A 107 -5.03 3.08 17.02
N TYR A 108 -6.10 3.90 17.12
CA TYR A 108 -7.24 3.85 16.22
C TYR A 108 -6.82 4.04 14.76
N ALA A 109 -5.81 4.89 14.51
CA ALA A 109 -5.29 5.20 13.18
C ALA A 109 -6.40 5.54 12.18
N ASP A 110 -7.36 6.36 12.61
CA ASP A 110 -8.56 6.73 11.85
C ASP A 110 -8.72 8.26 11.84
N GLU A 111 -8.78 8.83 10.64
CA GLU A 111 -8.82 10.29 10.41
C GLU A 111 -10.07 10.93 11.04
N THR A 112 -11.23 10.29 10.91
CA THR A 112 -12.49 10.82 11.44
C THR A 112 -12.46 10.88 12.97
N LEU A 113 -11.99 9.81 13.63
CA LEU A 113 -11.86 9.77 15.09
C LEU A 113 -10.85 10.82 15.60
N GLU A 114 -9.74 11.01 14.88
CA GLU A 114 -8.75 12.05 15.19
C GLU A 114 -9.36 13.46 15.13
N CYS A 115 -10.15 13.76 14.09
CA CYS A 115 -10.78 15.07 13.95
C CYS A 115 -11.88 15.32 14.98
N GLN A 116 -12.64 14.29 15.37
CA GLN A 116 -13.62 14.37 16.45
C GLN A 116 -12.93 14.62 17.81
N TYR A 117 -11.82 13.92 18.07
CA TYR A 117 -11.00 14.15 19.27
C TYR A 117 -10.48 15.58 19.36
N ARG A 118 -9.89 16.11 18.28
CA ARG A 118 -9.42 17.50 18.22
C ARG A 118 -10.55 18.51 18.36
N SER A 119 -11.70 18.24 17.77
CA SER A 119 -12.89 19.07 17.94
C SER A 119 -13.38 19.09 19.40
N ALA A 120 -13.33 17.95 20.09
CA ALA A 120 -13.65 17.85 21.51
C ALA A 120 -12.64 18.62 22.37
N LEU A 121 -11.33 18.56 22.06
CA LEU A 121 -10.30 19.38 22.70
C LEU A 121 -10.58 20.88 22.56
N LEU A 122 -10.94 21.34 21.36
CA LEU A 122 -11.33 22.75 21.13
C LEU A 122 -12.55 23.14 21.97
N ASN A 123 -13.55 22.26 22.09
CA ASN A 123 -14.74 22.50 22.92
C ASN A 123 -14.42 22.63 24.41
N ARG A 124 -13.28 22.07 24.85
CA ARG A 124 -12.77 22.19 26.22
C ARG A 124 -11.69 23.27 26.39
N GLY A 125 -11.47 24.12 25.39
CA GLY A 125 -10.45 25.17 25.45
C GLY A 125 -9.01 24.66 25.40
N LYS A 126 -8.80 23.37 25.09
CA LYS A 126 -7.48 22.74 24.97
C LYS A 126 -6.86 22.97 23.59
N THR A 127 -6.81 24.24 23.16
CA THR A 127 -6.43 24.61 21.80
C THR A 127 -5.02 24.16 21.41
N ARG A 128 -4.04 24.26 22.32
CA ARG A 128 -2.66 23.83 22.05
C ARG A 128 -2.56 22.34 21.70
N GLU A 129 -3.34 21.50 22.38
CA GLU A 129 -3.40 20.06 22.10
C GLU A 129 -4.13 19.80 20.77
N ALA A 130 -5.22 20.52 20.51
CA ALA A 130 -6.03 20.34 19.30
C ALA A 130 -5.28 20.66 18.00
N ILE A 131 -4.40 21.66 18.01
CA ILE A 131 -3.66 22.10 16.83
C ILE A 131 -2.32 21.38 16.63
N LYS A 132 -1.89 20.56 17.59
CA LYS A 132 -0.61 19.86 17.51
C LYS A 132 -0.58 18.93 16.29
N ASP A 133 0.33 19.17 15.33
CA ASP A 133 0.41 18.41 14.07
C ASP A 133 -0.89 18.44 13.22
N SER A 134 -1.78 19.43 13.41
CA SER A 134 -3.04 19.52 12.63
C SER A 134 -2.79 19.85 11.16
N ASP A 135 -1.67 20.48 10.86
CA ASP A 135 -1.20 20.76 9.51
C ASP A 135 -1.04 19.46 8.70
N LYS A 136 -0.45 18.41 9.28
CA LYS A 136 -0.30 17.10 8.61
C LYS A 136 -1.63 16.38 8.43
N LEU A 137 -2.50 16.46 9.42
CA LEU A 137 -3.83 15.84 9.38
C LEU A 137 -4.71 16.46 8.28
N LEU A 138 -4.63 17.79 8.14
CA LEU A 138 -5.53 18.56 7.28
C LEU A 138 -4.92 18.88 5.90
N ALA A 139 -3.61 18.65 5.73
CA ALA A 139 -2.94 18.66 4.43
C ALA A 139 -3.27 17.37 3.65
N SER A 140 -4.53 17.26 3.20
CA SER A 140 -5.01 16.13 2.43
C SER A 140 -5.31 16.54 1.00
N ASP A 141 -4.95 15.63 0.10
CA ASP A 141 -5.22 15.65 -1.33
C ASP A 141 -6.62 15.05 -1.64
N LYS A 142 -7.23 14.39 -0.65
CA LYS A 142 -8.57 13.81 -0.68
C LYS A 142 -9.60 14.74 -0.05
N SER A 143 -10.87 14.50 -0.37
CA SER A 143 -11.97 15.06 0.40
C SER A 143 -11.83 14.61 1.86
N LEU A 144 -11.64 15.58 2.75
CA LEU A 144 -11.71 15.35 4.19
C LEU A 144 -13.10 14.81 4.56
N SER A 145 -13.18 14.02 5.62
CA SER A 145 -14.46 13.66 6.24
C SER A 145 -15.23 14.93 6.69
N ALA A 146 -16.54 14.81 6.90
CA ALA A 146 -17.36 15.94 7.35
C ALA A 146 -16.86 16.51 8.68
N GLU A 147 -16.40 15.64 9.57
CA GLU A 147 -15.81 15.95 10.86
C GLU A 147 -14.50 16.72 10.71
N CYS A 148 -13.64 16.29 9.79
CA CYS A 148 -12.38 16.98 9.52
C CYS A 148 -12.57 18.32 8.79
N ASN A 149 -13.57 18.45 7.90
CA ASN A 149 -13.92 19.76 7.33
C ASN A 149 -14.40 20.72 8.42
N THR A 150 -15.24 20.25 9.34
CA THR A 150 -15.71 21.06 10.47
C THR A 150 -14.54 21.52 11.34
N LEU A 151 -13.60 20.63 11.65
CA LEU A 151 -12.37 20.99 12.37
C LEU A 151 -11.55 22.03 11.60
N TYR A 152 -11.34 21.81 10.31
CA TYR A 152 -10.58 22.71 9.45
C TYR A 152 -11.16 24.13 9.47
N ASP A 153 -12.48 24.24 9.27
CA ASP A 153 -13.15 25.53 9.24
C ASP A 153 -13.01 26.24 10.58
N ARG A 154 -13.21 25.55 11.70
CA ARG A 154 -13.01 26.13 13.04
C ARG A 154 -11.59 26.67 13.24
N LEU A 155 -10.58 25.90 12.85
CA LEU A 155 -9.18 26.29 12.98
C LEU A 155 -8.81 27.46 12.05
N ALA A 156 -9.38 27.52 10.85
CA ALA A 156 -9.20 28.63 9.92
C ALA A 156 -9.81 29.92 10.48
N HIS A 157 -11.05 29.86 10.98
CA HIS A 157 -11.72 31.02 11.59
C HIS A 157 -10.99 31.53 12.84
N SER A 158 -10.36 30.65 13.62
CA SER A 158 -9.58 31.03 14.80
C SER A 158 -8.12 31.42 14.48
N GLY A 159 -7.74 31.51 13.21
CA GLY A 159 -6.38 31.91 12.79
C GLY A 159 -5.29 30.86 13.04
N HIS A 160 -5.65 29.59 13.28
CA HIS A 160 -4.70 28.48 13.44
C HIS A 160 -4.36 27.77 12.13
N ILE A 161 -5.05 28.11 11.05
CA ILE A 161 -4.62 27.79 9.68
C ILE A 161 -4.16 29.09 9.03
N ASN A 162 -2.88 29.17 8.67
CA ASN A 162 -2.34 30.35 8.03
C ASN A 162 -2.70 30.42 6.53
N PRO A 163 -2.59 31.60 5.89
CA PRO A 163 -2.95 31.75 4.48
C PRO A 163 -2.17 30.83 3.52
N ALA A 164 -0.91 30.50 3.83
CA ALA A 164 -0.11 29.60 3.01
C ALA A 164 -0.62 28.15 3.07
N GLN A 165 -1.06 27.68 4.24
CA GLN A 165 -1.70 26.37 4.41
C GLN A 165 -3.04 26.31 3.69
N HIS A 166 -3.83 27.39 3.75
CA HIS A 166 -5.10 27.47 3.02
C HIS A 166 -4.89 27.42 1.50
N ALA A 167 -3.92 28.20 1.00
CA ALA A 167 -3.50 28.16 -0.39
C ALA A 167 -3.01 26.78 -0.82
N GLU A 168 -2.20 26.09 -0.01
CA GLU A 168 -1.72 24.76 -0.36
C GLU A 168 -2.84 23.73 -0.43
N ARG A 169 -3.82 23.79 0.48
CA ARG A 169 -5.02 22.94 0.39
C ARG A 169 -5.81 23.20 -0.90
N PHE A 170 -5.92 24.45 -1.34
CA PHE A 170 -6.51 24.77 -2.64
C PHE A 170 -5.72 24.11 -3.80
N ARG A 171 -4.38 24.24 -3.80
CA ARG A 171 -3.54 23.64 -4.86
C ARG A 171 -3.66 22.11 -4.88
N LEU A 172 -3.71 21.47 -3.71
CA LEU A 172 -3.93 20.03 -3.59
C LEU A 172 -5.31 19.62 -4.13
N ALA A 173 -6.36 20.39 -3.84
CA ALA A 173 -7.69 20.13 -4.39
C ALA A 173 -7.70 20.24 -5.92
N MET A 174 -7.07 21.27 -6.49
CA MET A 174 -6.96 21.44 -7.94
C MET A 174 -6.10 20.34 -8.59
N ALA A 175 -4.96 19.98 -7.98
CA ALA A 175 -4.10 18.89 -8.44
C ALA A 175 -4.85 17.56 -8.59
N ASN A 176 -5.86 17.32 -7.75
CA ASN A 176 -6.72 16.14 -7.79
C ASN A 176 -8.00 16.33 -8.59
N ASN A 177 -8.16 17.45 -9.29
CA ASN A 177 -9.36 17.82 -10.03
C ASN A 177 -10.62 17.89 -9.16
N ASN A 178 -10.48 18.20 -7.86
CA ASN A 178 -11.59 18.40 -6.94
C ASN A 178 -12.04 19.86 -6.97
N THR A 179 -12.62 20.27 -8.10
CA THR A 179 -13.01 21.67 -8.35
C THR A 179 -14.06 22.15 -7.34
N LEU A 180 -14.90 21.28 -6.79
CA LEU A 180 -15.87 21.62 -5.75
C LEU A 180 -15.17 22.16 -4.48
N ILE A 181 -14.21 21.40 -3.95
CA ILE A 181 -13.45 21.81 -2.77
C ILE A 181 -12.56 23.01 -3.08
N ALA A 182 -11.95 23.04 -4.27
CA ALA A 182 -11.15 24.19 -4.67
C ALA A 182 -11.98 25.48 -4.75
N SER A 183 -13.18 25.44 -5.33
CA SER A 183 -14.09 26.60 -5.36
C SER A 183 -14.51 27.04 -3.96
N TYR A 184 -14.76 26.10 -3.03
CA TYR A 184 -15.01 26.43 -1.63
C TYR A 184 -13.81 27.17 -0.99
N LEU A 185 -12.60 26.64 -1.16
CA LEU A 185 -11.37 27.22 -0.59
C LEU A 185 -11.01 28.57 -1.24
N ALA A 186 -11.33 28.78 -2.52
CA ALA A 186 -11.05 30.04 -3.21
C ALA A 186 -11.72 31.23 -2.54
N GLY A 187 -12.92 31.05 -1.95
CA GLY A 187 -13.70 32.12 -1.32
C GLY A 187 -13.01 32.82 -0.15
N ASN A 188 -12.04 32.16 0.50
CA ASN A 188 -11.32 32.70 1.65
C ASN A 188 -9.85 33.07 1.35
N LEU A 189 -9.39 32.90 0.10
CA LEU A 189 -8.08 33.40 -0.33
C LEU A 189 -8.12 34.92 -0.50
N GLN A 190 -6.96 35.57 -0.35
CA GLN A 190 -6.83 37.03 -0.48
C GLN A 190 -5.64 37.40 -1.38
N GLY A 191 -5.67 38.63 -1.92
CA GLY A 191 -4.58 39.19 -2.72
C GLY A 191 -4.22 38.36 -3.95
N ALA A 192 -2.91 38.21 -4.22
CA ALA A 192 -2.39 37.47 -5.37
C ALA A 192 -2.83 35.99 -5.39
N ALA A 193 -3.00 35.37 -4.23
CA ALA A 193 -3.48 33.99 -4.12
C ALA A 193 -4.93 33.85 -4.59
N ALA A 194 -5.80 34.81 -4.23
CA ALA A 194 -7.19 34.82 -4.70
C ALA A 194 -7.27 34.98 -6.22
N GLN A 195 -6.47 35.90 -6.78
CA GLN A 195 -6.40 36.11 -8.22
C GLN A 195 -5.91 34.84 -8.94
N ALA A 196 -4.83 34.22 -8.46
CA ALA A 196 -4.30 33.00 -9.06
C ALA A 196 -5.28 31.83 -8.98
N ALA A 197 -5.96 31.66 -7.84
CA ALA A 197 -6.99 30.64 -7.66
C ALA A 197 -8.16 30.84 -8.62
N GLN A 198 -8.62 32.09 -8.79
CA GLN A 198 -9.70 32.41 -9.72
C GLN A 198 -9.29 32.14 -11.17
N THR A 199 -8.10 32.60 -11.60
CA THR A 199 -7.55 32.30 -12.93
C THR A 199 -7.48 30.78 -13.16
N TRP A 200 -7.05 30.01 -12.17
CA TRP A 200 -7.00 28.56 -12.26
C TRP A 200 -8.39 27.94 -12.46
N LEU A 201 -9.38 28.34 -11.66
CA LEU A 201 -10.76 27.86 -11.79
C LEU A 201 -11.37 28.26 -13.16
N ASP A 202 -11.09 29.46 -13.63
CA ASP A 202 -11.56 29.95 -14.94
C ASP A 202 -10.94 29.15 -16.10
N ILE A 203 -9.64 28.84 -16.04
CA ILE A 203 -8.98 27.99 -17.05
C ILE A 203 -9.52 26.56 -16.99
N ASP A 204 -9.75 26.01 -15.79
CA ASP A 204 -10.30 24.65 -15.62
C ASP A 204 -11.73 24.53 -16.19
N GLN A 205 -12.50 25.61 -16.08
CA GLN A 205 -13.87 25.73 -16.59
C GLN A 205 -13.93 26.26 -18.03
N ASN A 206 -12.78 26.36 -18.72
CA ASN A 206 -12.63 26.87 -20.09
C ASN A 206 -13.18 28.30 -20.31
N ARG A 207 -13.24 29.13 -19.26
CA ARG A 207 -13.56 30.57 -19.36
C ARG A 207 -12.36 31.42 -19.78
N LEU A 208 -11.15 30.93 -19.53
CA LEU A 208 -9.90 31.57 -19.93
C LEU A 208 -8.98 30.59 -20.67
N PRO A 209 -8.18 31.08 -21.64
CA PRO A 209 -7.13 30.28 -22.28
C PRO A 209 -5.98 30.00 -21.30
N ILE A 210 -5.20 28.94 -21.54
CA ILE A 210 -4.13 28.54 -20.62
C ILE A 210 -3.00 29.57 -20.53
N GLU A 211 -2.80 30.34 -21.60
CA GLU A 211 -1.83 31.43 -21.71
C GLU A 211 -2.06 32.52 -20.64
N SER A 212 -3.29 32.67 -20.12
CA SER A 212 -3.58 33.56 -18.99
C SER A 212 -2.82 33.17 -17.71
N ALA A 213 -2.32 31.94 -17.60
CA ALA A 213 -1.45 31.55 -16.49
C ALA A 213 -0.06 32.22 -16.56
N TYR A 214 0.40 32.64 -17.74
CA TYR A 214 1.73 33.23 -17.90
C TYR A 214 1.85 34.61 -17.25
N SER A 215 0.74 35.33 -17.11
CA SER A 215 0.69 36.62 -16.41
C SER A 215 0.68 36.51 -14.89
N LEU A 216 0.59 35.29 -14.32
CA LEU A 216 0.71 35.12 -12.87
C LEU A 216 2.13 35.46 -12.43
N THR A 217 2.24 36.43 -11.50
CA THR A 217 3.51 36.92 -10.98
C THR A 217 4.14 35.99 -9.96
N ASP A 218 3.31 35.25 -9.21
CA ASP A 218 3.78 34.23 -8.28
C ASP A 218 4.16 32.96 -9.06
N PRO A 219 5.46 32.59 -9.07
CA PRO A 219 5.94 31.46 -9.86
C PRO A 219 5.42 30.11 -9.36
N ASP A 220 5.15 29.97 -8.06
CA ASP A 220 4.67 28.72 -7.48
C ASP A 220 3.21 28.45 -7.87
N TRP A 221 2.38 29.50 -7.86
CA TRP A 221 1.02 29.42 -8.38
C TRP A 221 0.99 29.14 -9.88
N ARG A 222 1.84 29.83 -10.65
CA ARG A 222 1.96 29.60 -12.10
C ARG A 222 2.38 28.16 -12.42
N SER A 223 3.41 27.67 -11.73
CA SER A 223 3.94 26.31 -11.89
C SER A 223 2.85 25.27 -11.62
N ALA A 224 2.16 25.38 -10.47
CA ALA A 224 1.16 24.41 -10.05
C ALA A 224 -0.05 24.38 -11.01
N LEU A 225 -0.51 25.55 -11.42
CA LEU A 225 -1.60 25.71 -12.38
C LEU A 225 -1.24 25.06 -13.71
N LEU A 226 -0.11 25.45 -14.31
CA LEU A 226 0.31 24.96 -15.61
C LEU A 226 0.53 23.45 -15.59
N ALA A 227 1.21 22.91 -14.58
CA ALA A 227 1.47 21.47 -14.49
C ALA A 227 0.17 20.65 -14.44
N GLN A 228 -0.81 21.08 -13.64
CA GLN A 228 -2.10 20.38 -13.57
C GLN A 228 -2.92 20.55 -14.86
N GLN A 229 -3.04 21.76 -15.38
CA GLN A 229 -3.89 22.05 -16.53
C GLN A 229 -3.33 21.46 -17.83
N LEU A 230 -2.02 21.57 -18.07
CA LEU A 230 -1.38 20.89 -19.20
C LEU A 230 -1.48 19.37 -19.03
N GLY A 231 -1.16 18.84 -17.85
CA GLY A 231 -1.31 17.42 -17.53
C GLY A 231 -2.69 16.85 -17.88
N LYS A 232 -3.76 17.60 -17.57
CA LYS A 232 -5.15 17.25 -17.91
C LYS A 232 -5.40 17.25 -19.43
N ARG A 233 -4.87 18.24 -20.15
CA ARG A 233 -5.09 18.43 -21.60
C ARG A 233 -4.29 17.46 -22.48
N LEU A 234 -3.12 16.99 -22.04
CA LEU A 234 -2.24 16.09 -22.81
C LEU A 234 -2.89 14.79 -23.31
N LYS A 235 -3.97 14.35 -22.65
CA LYS A 235 -4.75 13.18 -23.05
C LYS A 235 -5.62 13.41 -24.29
N LYS A 236 -5.92 14.68 -24.62
CA LYS A 236 -6.97 15.06 -25.58
C LYS A 236 -6.52 16.09 -26.60
N ASP A 237 -5.51 16.89 -26.29
CA ASP A 237 -5.09 18.03 -27.09
C ASP A 237 -3.63 17.89 -27.54
N PRO A 238 -3.36 17.73 -28.84
CA PRO A 238 -2.00 17.72 -29.39
C PRO A 238 -1.22 19.02 -29.14
N LEU A 239 -1.91 20.17 -29.05
CA LEU A 239 -1.27 21.46 -28.80
C LEU A 239 -0.69 21.57 -27.39
N ALA A 240 -1.29 20.85 -26.42
CA ALA A 240 -0.82 20.82 -25.04
C ALA A 240 0.63 20.31 -24.91
N LEU A 241 1.09 19.46 -25.84
CA LEU A 241 2.49 19.04 -25.89
C LEU A 241 3.41 20.22 -26.23
N ALA A 242 3.11 20.97 -27.28
CA ALA A 242 3.89 22.14 -27.68
C ALA A 242 3.89 23.20 -26.57
N GLN A 243 2.74 23.42 -25.91
CA GLN A 243 2.62 24.33 -24.76
C GLN A 243 3.46 23.85 -23.56
N ALA A 244 3.48 22.54 -23.27
CA ALA A 244 4.30 21.99 -22.19
C ALA A 244 5.80 22.11 -22.47
N THR A 245 6.24 21.82 -23.70
CA THR A 245 7.64 22.04 -24.11
C THR A 245 8.02 23.51 -24.03
N ASN A 246 7.15 24.42 -24.46
CA ASN A 246 7.40 25.86 -24.33
C ASN A 246 7.49 26.30 -22.85
N ALA A 247 6.57 25.82 -22.00
CA ALA A 247 6.60 26.09 -20.56
C ALA A 247 7.89 25.58 -19.90
N ALA A 248 8.44 24.45 -20.37
CA ALA A 248 9.73 23.92 -19.93
C ALA A 248 10.89 24.85 -20.34
N THR A 249 10.97 25.20 -21.62
CA THR A 249 12.02 26.09 -22.16
C THR A 249 12.00 27.47 -21.48
N MET A 250 10.82 27.99 -21.18
CA MET A 250 10.63 29.29 -20.54
C MET A 250 10.82 29.26 -19.00
N GLY A 251 11.02 28.09 -18.39
CA GLY A 251 11.17 27.95 -16.94
C GLY A 251 9.90 28.29 -16.16
N TYR A 252 8.72 28.12 -16.76
CA TYR A 252 7.44 28.44 -16.11
C TYR A 252 6.99 27.40 -15.08
N ILE A 253 7.53 26.19 -15.15
CA ILE A 253 7.32 25.14 -14.15
C ILE A 253 8.49 25.15 -13.16
N SER A 254 8.43 26.05 -12.19
CA SER A 254 9.52 26.31 -11.24
C SER A 254 9.59 25.31 -10.09
N ARG A 255 8.48 24.67 -9.73
CA ARG A 255 8.43 23.73 -8.59
C ARG A 255 8.85 22.32 -9.05
N PRO A 256 9.83 21.67 -8.39
CA PRO A 256 10.30 20.35 -8.82
C PRO A 256 9.20 19.29 -8.94
N LYS A 257 8.32 19.21 -7.94
CA LYS A 257 7.19 18.27 -7.93
C LYS A 257 6.21 18.49 -9.08
N ASP A 258 6.02 19.74 -9.50
CA ASP A 258 5.15 20.09 -10.61
C ASP A 258 5.79 19.71 -11.95
N ALA A 259 7.10 19.95 -12.09
CA ALA A 259 7.89 19.52 -13.25
C ALA A 259 7.87 18.00 -13.40
N GLY A 260 8.11 17.25 -12.31
CA GLY A 260 8.02 15.80 -12.29
C GLY A 260 6.64 15.30 -12.75
N LYS A 261 5.56 15.84 -12.17
CA LYS A 261 4.18 15.45 -12.51
C LYS A 261 3.81 15.72 -13.96
N LEU A 262 4.28 16.83 -14.55
CA LEU A 262 3.96 17.19 -15.93
C LEU A 262 4.84 16.43 -16.94
N TYR A 263 6.15 16.42 -16.73
CA TYR A 263 7.10 16.00 -17.75
C TYR A 263 7.33 14.49 -17.78
N ASN A 264 7.24 13.76 -16.67
CA ASN A 264 7.43 12.30 -16.70
C ASN A 264 6.46 11.59 -17.67
N PRO A 265 5.12 11.80 -17.59
CA PRO A 265 4.20 11.22 -18.56
C PRO A 265 4.46 11.64 -20.01
N LEU A 266 4.95 12.87 -20.21
CA LEU A 266 5.29 13.39 -21.54
C LEU A 266 6.50 12.71 -22.14
N VAL A 267 7.60 12.64 -21.37
CA VAL A 267 8.83 11.95 -21.78
C VAL A 267 8.50 10.51 -22.17
N ARG A 268 7.69 9.79 -21.37
CA ARG A 268 7.26 8.42 -21.73
C ARG A 268 6.56 8.34 -23.08
N LYS A 269 5.60 9.24 -23.33
CA LYS A 269 4.85 9.28 -24.60
C LYS A 269 5.76 9.61 -25.78
N LEU A 270 6.64 10.60 -25.62
CA LEU A 270 7.56 11.04 -26.67
C LEU A 270 8.64 10.00 -26.96
N ALA A 271 9.20 9.40 -25.91
CA ALA A 271 10.18 8.34 -26.02
C ALA A 271 9.62 7.18 -26.83
N GLN A 272 8.40 6.72 -26.53
CA GLN A 272 7.73 5.65 -27.28
C GLN A 272 7.44 5.99 -28.76
N ALA A 273 7.34 7.28 -29.08
CA ALA A 273 7.17 7.78 -30.44
C ALA A 273 8.51 8.14 -31.13
N ASP A 274 9.64 7.90 -30.47
CA ASP A 274 10.99 8.27 -30.90
C ASP A 274 11.16 9.78 -31.22
N ASP A 275 10.38 10.64 -30.54
CA ASP A 275 10.40 12.10 -30.73
C ASP A 275 11.63 12.75 -30.05
N PRO A 276 12.37 13.64 -30.73
CA PRO A 276 13.58 14.26 -30.18
C PRO A 276 13.35 15.16 -28.97
N HIS A 277 12.15 15.71 -28.77
CA HIS A 277 11.82 16.51 -27.58
C HIS A 277 11.82 15.69 -26.29
N THR A 278 11.91 14.36 -26.39
CA THR A 278 12.15 13.45 -25.25
C THR A 278 13.30 13.95 -24.38
N LEU A 279 14.45 14.30 -25.00
CA LEU A 279 15.63 14.75 -24.26
C LEU A 279 15.45 16.15 -23.66
N THR A 280 14.77 17.05 -24.37
CA THR A 280 14.44 18.39 -23.86
C THR A 280 13.61 18.31 -22.58
N LEU A 281 12.58 17.46 -22.56
CA LEU A 281 11.74 17.30 -21.37
C LEU A 281 12.41 16.45 -20.29
N TRP A 282 13.23 15.47 -20.67
CA TRP A 282 14.04 14.70 -19.73
C TRP A 282 14.98 15.61 -18.91
N ASP A 283 15.66 16.53 -19.59
CA ASP A 283 16.57 17.51 -18.97
C ASP A 283 15.83 18.54 -18.12
N ALA A 284 14.56 18.82 -18.44
CA ALA A 284 13.72 19.74 -17.67
C ALA A 284 13.14 19.12 -16.38
N ILE A 285 13.23 17.80 -16.20
CA ILE A 285 12.85 17.14 -14.94
C ILE A 285 14.00 17.32 -13.93
N PRO A 286 13.75 17.95 -12.77
CA PRO A 286 14.78 18.09 -11.75
C PRO A 286 15.24 16.75 -11.18
N ALA A 287 16.50 16.66 -10.78
CA ALA A 287 17.04 15.47 -10.13
C ALA A 287 16.19 15.09 -8.89
N GLY A 288 15.80 13.83 -8.83
CA GLY A 288 14.93 13.28 -7.79
C GLY A 288 13.43 13.37 -8.08
N GLU A 289 13.06 13.93 -9.24
CA GLU A 289 11.68 13.93 -9.74
C GLU A 289 11.49 13.01 -10.96
N HIS A 290 12.53 12.36 -11.46
CA HIS A 290 12.42 11.32 -12.48
C HIS A 290 11.75 10.06 -11.92
N GLU A 291 10.75 9.56 -12.64
CA GLU A 291 10.08 8.30 -12.30
C GLU A 291 10.81 7.11 -12.95
N ASP A 292 10.79 5.96 -12.28
CA ASP A 292 11.42 4.72 -12.78
C ASP A 292 10.91 4.35 -14.19
N ASN A 293 9.59 4.41 -14.41
CA ASN A 293 9.00 4.12 -15.73
C ASN A 293 9.52 5.07 -16.82
N THR A 294 9.67 6.36 -16.51
CA THR A 294 10.22 7.35 -17.43
C THR A 294 11.66 7.05 -17.77
N THR A 295 12.43 6.58 -16.78
CA THR A 295 13.81 6.18 -16.99
C THR A 295 13.91 4.94 -17.89
N TYR A 296 13.02 3.96 -17.74
CA TYR A 296 12.95 2.81 -18.66
C TYR A 296 12.57 3.22 -20.09
N ASP A 297 11.59 4.11 -20.26
CA ASP A 297 11.20 4.62 -21.57
C ASP A 297 12.35 5.40 -22.24
N LEU A 298 13.12 6.20 -21.46
CA LEU A 298 14.34 6.86 -21.94
C LEU A 298 15.42 5.84 -22.36
N ILE A 299 15.70 4.85 -21.52
CA ILE A 299 16.65 3.78 -21.86
C ILE A 299 16.22 3.12 -23.17
N ALA A 300 14.94 2.75 -23.30
CA ALA A 300 14.40 2.14 -24.50
C ALA A 300 14.51 3.06 -25.74
N TYR A 301 14.30 4.38 -25.57
CA TYR A 301 14.47 5.39 -26.60
C TYR A 301 15.92 5.45 -27.12
N ASP A 302 16.91 5.57 -26.23
CA ASP A 302 18.32 5.58 -26.63
C ASP A 302 18.72 4.25 -27.29
N LEU A 303 18.22 3.13 -26.78
CA LEU A 303 18.45 1.79 -27.33
C LEU A 303 17.93 1.65 -28.77
N ARG A 304 16.69 2.07 -29.05
CA ARG A 304 16.10 1.99 -30.40
C ARG A 304 16.86 2.85 -31.39
N ARG A 305 17.39 3.99 -30.94
CA ARG A 305 18.21 4.90 -31.76
C ARG A 305 19.68 4.48 -31.87
N GLY A 306 20.11 3.49 -31.09
CA GLY A 306 21.50 3.05 -31.02
C GLY A 306 22.42 4.05 -30.32
N ASP A 307 21.90 4.99 -29.54
CA ASP A 307 22.68 6.00 -28.82
C ASP A 307 23.29 5.46 -27.52
N TRP A 308 24.18 4.48 -27.66
CA TRP A 308 24.89 3.89 -26.53
C TRP A 308 25.90 4.83 -25.87
N ARG A 309 26.34 5.88 -26.58
CA ARG A 309 27.31 6.86 -26.05
C ARG A 309 26.62 7.96 -25.25
N GLY A 310 25.42 8.37 -25.64
CA GLY A 310 24.62 9.38 -24.93
C GLY A 310 23.98 8.86 -23.65
N LEU A 311 23.57 7.58 -23.61
CA LEU A 311 22.83 7.01 -22.49
C LEU A 311 23.47 7.26 -21.10
N PRO A 312 24.79 7.09 -20.87
CA PRO A 312 25.41 7.42 -19.59
C PRO A 312 25.24 8.90 -19.17
N ALA A 313 25.30 9.82 -20.12
CA ALA A 313 25.10 11.25 -19.85
C ALA A 313 23.64 11.56 -19.50
N HIS A 314 22.68 10.96 -20.22
CA HIS A 314 21.26 11.12 -19.92
C HIS A 314 20.92 10.55 -18.54
N LEU A 315 21.40 9.34 -18.21
CA LEU A 315 21.19 8.73 -16.89
C LEU A 315 21.94 9.47 -15.77
N GLY A 316 22.99 10.22 -16.09
CA GLY A 316 23.69 11.10 -15.15
C GLY A 316 22.84 12.29 -14.63
N LYS A 317 21.66 12.54 -15.22
CA LYS A 317 20.70 13.56 -14.78
C LYS A 317 19.85 13.12 -13.59
N LEU A 318 19.77 11.82 -13.34
CA LEU A 318 19.09 11.26 -12.18
C LEU A 318 19.73 11.77 -10.89
N ASP A 319 19.03 11.70 -9.77
CA ASP A 319 19.67 11.94 -8.47
C ASP A 319 20.65 10.82 -8.11
N LYS A 320 21.45 11.03 -7.06
CA LYS A 320 22.48 10.08 -6.64
C LYS A 320 21.88 8.73 -6.23
N ASP A 321 20.70 8.73 -5.62
CA ASP A 321 20.07 7.51 -5.13
C ASP A 321 19.62 6.63 -6.31
N ALA A 322 18.95 7.22 -7.30
CA ALA A 322 18.57 6.57 -8.55
C ALA A 322 19.80 6.11 -9.34
N GLN A 323 20.84 6.94 -9.46
CA GLN A 323 22.08 6.56 -10.14
C GLN A 323 22.72 5.31 -9.51
N ASN A 324 22.63 5.15 -8.19
CA ASN A 324 23.21 4.01 -7.49
C ASN A 324 22.41 2.71 -7.63
N LYS A 325 21.18 2.74 -8.16
CA LYS A 325 20.38 1.53 -8.34
C LYS A 325 21.02 0.56 -9.33
N ALA A 326 20.85 -0.74 -9.10
CA ALA A 326 21.47 -1.78 -9.93
C ALA A 326 21.03 -1.69 -11.40
N GLU A 327 19.78 -1.31 -11.67
CA GLU A 327 19.30 -1.12 -13.05
C GLU A 327 20.10 -0.06 -13.80
N ILE A 328 20.37 1.08 -13.15
CA ILE A 328 21.06 2.21 -13.78
C ILE A 328 22.53 1.84 -14.00
N GLN A 329 23.16 1.25 -12.99
CA GLN A 329 24.54 0.76 -13.11
C GLN A 329 24.64 -0.31 -14.22
N TYR A 330 23.69 -1.23 -14.32
CA TYR A 330 23.68 -2.24 -15.39
C TYR A 330 23.57 -1.61 -16.78
N TRP A 331 22.65 -0.67 -16.97
CA TRP A 331 22.44 -0.04 -18.28
C TRP A 331 23.59 0.88 -18.69
N ILE A 332 24.20 1.62 -17.76
CA ILE A 332 25.43 2.36 -18.02
C ILE A 332 26.55 1.38 -18.40
N GLY A 333 26.71 0.28 -17.66
CA GLY A 333 27.70 -0.75 -18.00
C GLY A 333 27.49 -1.30 -19.41
N LYS A 334 26.24 -1.52 -19.81
CA LYS A 334 25.87 -1.99 -21.17
C LYS A 334 26.14 -0.96 -22.26
N ALA A 335 25.87 0.32 -21.99
CA ALA A 335 26.21 1.42 -22.89
C ALA A 335 27.73 1.51 -23.12
N LEU A 336 28.52 1.43 -22.05
CA LEU A 336 29.99 1.45 -22.13
C LEU A 336 30.54 0.23 -22.87
N GLU A 337 30.00 -0.96 -22.60
CA GLU A 337 30.36 -2.19 -23.32
C GLU A 337 30.12 -2.03 -24.83
N LYS A 338 28.93 -1.55 -25.21
CA LYS A 338 28.57 -1.32 -26.61
C LYS A 338 29.38 -0.21 -27.27
N SER A 339 29.89 0.73 -26.47
CA SER A 339 30.76 1.82 -26.92
C SER A 339 32.24 1.45 -26.96
N GLY A 340 32.63 0.25 -26.49
CA GLY A 340 34.00 -0.28 -26.51
C GLY A 340 34.79 -0.07 -25.21
N ASP A 341 34.24 0.61 -24.20
CA ASP A 341 34.87 0.80 -22.90
C ASP A 341 34.58 -0.38 -21.96
N ARG A 342 35.39 -1.44 -22.09
CA ARG A 342 35.26 -2.65 -21.27
C ARG A 342 35.58 -2.40 -19.79
N ALA A 343 36.56 -1.56 -19.50
CA ALA A 343 36.99 -1.32 -18.11
C ALA A 343 35.90 -0.54 -17.35
N GLY A 344 35.32 0.48 -17.98
CA GLY A 344 34.17 1.19 -17.46
C GLY A 344 32.95 0.27 -17.30
N ALA A 345 32.64 -0.53 -18.32
CA ALA A 345 31.54 -1.50 -18.28
C ALA A 345 31.64 -2.44 -17.07
N ASP A 346 32.80 -3.08 -16.90
CA ASP A 346 33.09 -3.99 -15.79
C ASP A 346 32.90 -3.32 -14.42
N SER A 347 33.35 -2.08 -14.27
CA SER A 347 33.19 -1.30 -13.02
C SER A 347 31.72 -1.13 -12.67
N HIS A 348 30.90 -0.74 -13.64
CA HIS A 348 29.47 -0.56 -13.45
C HIS A 348 28.72 -1.88 -13.22
N TYR A 349 29.08 -2.95 -13.93
CA TYR A 349 28.51 -4.28 -13.67
C TYR A 349 28.86 -4.80 -12.28
N ARG A 350 30.07 -4.58 -11.76
CA ARG A 350 30.42 -5.00 -10.38
C ARG A 350 29.60 -4.26 -9.34
N ARG A 351 29.32 -2.96 -9.56
CA ARG A 351 28.43 -2.17 -8.70
C ARG A 351 27.00 -2.71 -8.73
N ALA A 352 26.44 -2.98 -9.91
CA ALA A 352 25.13 -3.61 -10.03
C ALA A 352 25.10 -4.99 -9.33
N ALA A 353 26.09 -5.85 -9.59
CA ALA A 353 26.17 -7.22 -9.07
C ALA A 353 26.27 -7.34 -7.54
N SER A 354 26.64 -6.25 -6.86
CA SER A 354 26.64 -6.17 -5.39
C SER A 354 25.24 -6.08 -4.78
N GLN A 355 24.20 -5.83 -5.59
CA GLN A 355 22.82 -5.63 -5.13
C GLN A 355 21.96 -6.88 -5.40
N ARG A 356 20.91 -7.06 -4.60
CA ARG A 356 20.00 -8.20 -4.70
C ARG A 356 18.68 -7.82 -5.36
N ASP A 357 18.75 -7.70 -6.68
CA ASP A 357 17.60 -7.53 -7.55
C ASP A 357 17.87 -8.19 -8.91
N PHE A 358 16.92 -8.03 -9.84
CA PHE A 358 17.03 -8.57 -11.19
C PHE A 358 18.30 -8.12 -11.93
N TYR A 359 18.64 -6.83 -11.87
CA TYR A 359 19.79 -6.27 -12.60
C TYR A 359 21.11 -6.60 -11.92
N GLY A 360 21.14 -6.74 -10.60
CA GLY A 360 22.28 -7.25 -9.87
C GLY A 360 22.59 -8.71 -10.25
N PHE A 361 21.57 -9.57 -10.32
CA PHE A 361 21.76 -10.95 -10.77
C PHE A 361 22.18 -11.03 -12.24
N LEU A 362 21.59 -10.20 -13.11
CA LEU A 362 21.97 -10.14 -14.52
C LEU A 362 23.41 -9.64 -14.72
N ALA A 363 23.86 -8.68 -13.90
CA ALA A 363 25.25 -8.23 -13.91
C ALA A 363 26.20 -9.31 -13.40
N ALA A 364 25.83 -10.04 -12.34
CA ALA A 364 26.62 -11.15 -11.80
C ALA A 364 26.79 -12.28 -12.84
N GLU A 365 25.70 -12.67 -13.50
CA GLU A 365 25.73 -13.64 -14.60
C GLU A 365 26.64 -13.18 -15.73
N LYS A 366 26.52 -11.91 -16.15
CA LYS A 366 27.35 -11.34 -17.22
C LYS A 366 28.85 -11.34 -16.87
N LEU A 367 29.18 -11.08 -15.61
CA LEU A 367 30.56 -11.11 -15.10
C LEU A 367 31.08 -12.52 -14.81
N GLY A 368 30.22 -13.55 -14.86
CA GLY A 368 30.58 -14.91 -14.47
C GLY A 368 30.89 -15.06 -12.97
N ILE A 369 30.29 -14.24 -12.11
CA ILE A 369 30.48 -14.28 -10.65
C ILE A 369 29.21 -14.76 -9.94
N ALA A 370 29.37 -15.25 -8.71
CA ALA A 370 28.23 -15.68 -7.91
C ALA A 370 27.34 -14.48 -7.52
N PRO A 371 26.00 -14.60 -7.65
CA PRO A 371 25.07 -13.55 -7.22
C PRO A 371 25.10 -13.35 -5.71
N GLN A 372 24.89 -12.11 -5.26
CA GLN A 372 24.83 -11.77 -3.84
C GLN A 372 23.38 -11.86 -3.32
N TYR A 373 23.09 -12.91 -2.55
CA TYR A 373 21.74 -13.13 -1.99
C TYR A 373 21.45 -12.37 -0.71
N HIS A 374 22.47 -11.81 -0.03
CA HIS A 374 22.33 -11.05 1.22
C HIS A 374 21.36 -11.70 2.23
N ASP A 375 21.41 -13.03 2.39
CA ASP A 375 20.49 -13.76 3.26
C ASP A 375 20.81 -13.52 4.74
N ARG A 376 19.78 -13.24 5.52
CA ARG A 376 19.83 -13.07 6.98
C ARG A 376 18.67 -13.85 7.61
N PRO A 377 18.85 -15.15 7.87
CA PRO A 377 17.80 -15.98 8.45
C PRO A 377 17.31 -15.47 9.80
N VAL A 378 15.99 -15.45 10.00
CA VAL A 378 15.38 -15.16 11.30
C VAL A 378 15.31 -16.46 12.09
N ARG A 379 15.96 -16.47 13.25
CA ARG A 379 15.87 -17.57 14.24
C ARG A 379 15.15 -17.05 15.47
N ARG A 380 14.54 -17.97 16.23
CA ARG A 380 13.92 -17.62 17.52
C ARG A 380 14.97 -16.97 18.42
N ASP A 381 14.63 -15.80 18.96
CA ASP A 381 15.45 -15.08 19.94
C ASP A 381 14.63 -14.83 21.23
N HIS A 382 15.18 -14.03 22.14
CA HIS A 382 14.53 -13.71 23.41
C HIS A 382 13.21 -12.93 23.27
N HIS A 383 12.95 -12.28 22.14
CA HIS A 383 11.67 -11.59 21.89
C HIS A 383 10.55 -12.57 21.50
N TYR A 384 10.89 -13.75 20.98
CA TYR A 384 9.89 -14.67 20.41
C TYR A 384 8.76 -15.00 21.40
N ALA A 385 9.11 -15.39 22.64
CA ALA A 385 8.13 -15.72 23.66
C ALA A 385 7.25 -14.51 24.04
N ALA A 386 7.83 -13.31 24.09
CA ALA A 386 7.10 -12.08 24.38
C ALA A 386 6.09 -11.75 23.28
N VAL A 387 6.46 -11.94 22.00
CA VAL A 387 5.57 -11.73 20.85
C VAL A 387 4.41 -12.72 20.85
N VAL A 388 4.70 -14.02 20.97
CA VAL A 388 3.68 -15.08 20.95
C VAL A 388 2.75 -14.99 22.17
N GLY A 389 3.26 -14.51 23.31
CA GLY A 389 2.49 -14.31 24.54
C GLY A 389 1.53 -13.11 24.52
N ARG A 390 1.58 -12.23 23.51
CA ARG A 390 0.68 -11.07 23.44
C ARG A 390 -0.77 -11.52 23.18
N PRO A 391 -1.79 -10.93 23.85
CA PRO A 391 -3.19 -11.27 23.59
C PRO A 391 -3.60 -11.17 22.12
N ALA A 392 -3.13 -10.16 21.39
CA ALA A 392 -3.41 -10.01 19.96
C ALA A 392 -2.85 -11.17 19.11
N ALA A 393 -1.67 -11.70 19.45
CA ALA A 393 -1.09 -12.87 18.77
C ALA A 393 -1.93 -14.13 19.02
N TYR A 394 -2.43 -14.31 20.25
CA TYR A 394 -3.37 -15.37 20.58
C TYR A 394 -4.67 -15.24 19.79
N ARG A 395 -5.32 -14.07 19.85
CA ARG A 395 -6.61 -13.84 19.17
C ARG A 395 -6.49 -14.00 17.65
N ALA A 396 -5.41 -13.50 17.04
CA ALA A 396 -5.14 -13.70 15.62
C ALA A 396 -5.06 -15.18 15.25
N ARG A 397 -4.32 -15.99 16.02
CA ARG A 397 -4.24 -17.44 15.83
C ARG A 397 -5.61 -18.12 16.00
N ILE A 398 -6.37 -17.77 17.04
CA ILE A 398 -7.68 -18.38 17.28
C ILE A 398 -8.65 -18.06 16.14
N PHE A 399 -8.78 -16.80 15.73
CA PHE A 399 -9.64 -16.45 14.60
C PHE A 399 -9.23 -17.16 13.30
N ARG A 400 -7.93 -17.30 13.05
CA ARG A 400 -7.42 -18.09 11.92
C ARG A 400 -7.85 -19.55 12.00
N ASN A 401 -7.70 -20.18 13.16
CA ASN A 401 -8.11 -21.57 13.37
C ASN A 401 -9.63 -21.77 13.19
N LEU A 402 -10.42 -20.72 13.44
CA LEU A 402 -11.87 -20.69 13.24
C LEU A 402 -12.28 -20.33 11.80
N GLY A 403 -11.33 -20.04 10.91
CA GLY A 403 -11.61 -19.62 9.53
C GLY A 403 -12.05 -18.15 9.38
N ASP A 404 -11.96 -17.35 10.43
CA ASP A 404 -12.24 -15.91 10.39
C ASP A 404 -10.98 -15.12 10.07
N ASP A 405 -10.54 -15.22 8.80
CA ASP A 405 -9.32 -14.55 8.33
C ASP A 405 -9.41 -13.02 8.43
N ALA A 406 -10.62 -12.45 8.42
CA ALA A 406 -10.84 -11.01 8.54
C ALA A 406 -10.45 -10.51 9.94
N ARG A 407 -11.05 -11.08 11.00
CA ARG A 407 -10.70 -10.74 12.38
C ARG A 407 -9.28 -11.16 12.73
N ALA A 408 -8.83 -12.32 12.23
CA ALA A 408 -7.43 -12.74 12.40
C ALA A 408 -6.46 -11.68 11.85
N SER A 409 -6.72 -11.19 10.64
CA SER A 409 -5.87 -10.17 10.00
C SER A 409 -5.93 -8.84 10.74
N GLN A 410 -7.09 -8.43 11.25
CA GLN A 410 -7.23 -7.21 12.06
C GLN A 410 -6.41 -7.29 13.36
N GLU A 411 -6.49 -8.41 14.08
CA GLU A 411 -5.68 -8.67 15.28
C GLU A 411 -4.19 -8.69 14.97
N TRP A 412 -3.80 -9.31 13.85
CA TRP A 412 -2.42 -9.30 13.39
C TRP A 412 -1.93 -7.87 13.11
N GLN A 413 -2.72 -7.03 12.43
CA GLN A 413 -2.34 -5.63 12.21
C GLN A 413 -2.24 -4.85 13.53
N ALA A 414 -3.17 -5.06 14.47
CA ALA A 414 -3.13 -4.45 15.79
C ALA A 414 -1.85 -4.86 16.55
N LEU A 415 -1.48 -6.14 16.51
CA LEU A 415 -0.23 -6.65 17.05
C LEU A 415 0.96 -5.88 16.45
N LEU A 416 1.09 -5.86 15.12
CA LEU A 416 2.25 -5.27 14.43
C LEU A 416 2.47 -3.78 14.77
N LYS A 417 1.41 -3.01 15.04
CA LYS A 417 1.52 -1.60 15.45
C LYS A 417 2.31 -1.40 16.75
N THR A 418 2.40 -2.45 17.57
CA THR A 418 3.00 -2.41 18.91
C THR A 418 4.38 -3.07 18.98
N LEU A 419 4.92 -3.52 17.83
CA LEU A 419 6.17 -4.25 17.77
C LEU A 419 7.32 -3.36 17.29
N THR A 420 8.50 -3.58 17.87
CA THR A 420 9.77 -3.12 17.32
C THR A 420 10.11 -3.86 16.02
N PRO A 421 11.10 -3.40 15.23
CA PRO A 421 11.57 -4.13 14.06
C PRO A 421 12.08 -5.55 14.37
N ALA A 422 12.74 -5.76 15.52
CA ALA A 422 13.22 -7.07 15.96
C ALA A 422 12.06 -8.01 16.30
N GLU A 423 11.08 -7.51 17.08
CA GLU A 423 9.87 -8.26 17.40
C GLU A 423 9.02 -8.56 16.14
N SER A 424 8.97 -7.66 15.18
CA SER A 424 8.26 -7.88 13.91
C SER A 424 8.86 -9.05 13.10
N ALA A 425 10.18 -9.21 13.15
CA ALA A 425 10.85 -10.37 12.55
C ALA A 425 10.43 -11.68 13.26
N GLN A 426 10.36 -11.67 14.59
CA GLN A 426 9.87 -12.83 15.36
C GLN A 426 8.39 -13.11 15.14
N ALA A 427 7.55 -12.08 14.95
CA ALA A 427 6.16 -12.23 14.57
C ALA A 427 6.04 -12.89 13.19
N ALA A 428 6.86 -12.49 12.22
CA ALA A 428 6.89 -13.14 10.91
C ALA A 428 7.32 -14.62 11.00
N LEU A 429 8.32 -14.93 11.84
CA LEU A 429 8.73 -16.30 12.12
C LEU A 429 7.55 -17.11 12.71
N TYR A 430 6.89 -16.58 13.74
CA TYR A 430 5.71 -17.20 14.35
C TYR A 430 4.59 -17.44 13.32
N ALA A 431 4.27 -16.45 12.49
CA ALA A 431 3.28 -16.58 11.41
C ALA A 431 3.65 -17.72 10.45
N SER A 432 4.92 -17.85 10.08
CA SER A 432 5.37 -18.95 9.23
C SER A 432 5.23 -20.32 9.91
N GLU A 433 5.59 -20.43 11.20
CA GLU A 433 5.52 -21.67 11.97
C GLU A 433 4.08 -22.18 12.17
N ILE A 434 3.09 -21.27 12.23
CA ILE A 434 1.67 -21.65 12.26
C ILE A 434 1.03 -21.79 10.87
N GLY A 435 1.84 -21.86 9.81
CA GLY A 435 1.38 -22.03 8.44
C GLY A 435 0.66 -20.81 7.86
N TRP A 436 0.95 -19.61 8.35
CA TRP A 436 0.41 -18.34 7.87
C TRP A 436 1.43 -17.57 7.01
N SER A 437 1.89 -18.22 5.94
CA SER A 437 2.96 -17.73 5.06
C SER A 437 2.71 -16.33 4.49
N VAL A 438 1.47 -16.01 4.10
CA VAL A 438 1.09 -14.66 3.63
C VAL A 438 1.43 -13.60 4.67
N GLN A 439 1.22 -13.91 5.96
CA GLN A 439 1.41 -12.95 7.04
C GLN A 439 2.87 -12.86 7.42
N ALA A 440 3.62 -13.96 7.35
CA ALA A 440 5.08 -13.93 7.46
C ALA A 440 5.69 -13.00 6.40
N VAL A 441 5.35 -13.21 5.13
CA VAL A 441 5.88 -12.44 3.99
C VAL A 441 5.50 -10.97 4.08
N THR A 442 4.22 -10.67 4.33
CA THR A 442 3.73 -9.28 4.38
C THR A 442 4.27 -8.54 5.60
N THR A 443 4.45 -9.21 6.75
CA THR A 443 5.07 -8.64 7.94
C THR A 443 6.51 -8.23 7.65
N LEU A 444 7.31 -9.11 7.05
CA LEU A 444 8.71 -8.80 6.68
C LEU A 444 8.79 -7.68 5.65
N GLY A 445 7.83 -7.62 4.73
CA GLY A 445 7.71 -6.51 3.77
C GLY A 445 7.50 -5.16 4.47
N LYS A 446 6.56 -5.10 5.42
CA LYS A 446 6.27 -3.88 6.19
C LYS A 446 7.43 -3.47 7.10
N SER A 447 8.09 -4.44 7.73
CA SER A 447 9.25 -4.19 8.61
C SER A 447 10.57 -4.01 7.84
N LYS A 448 10.53 -3.98 6.49
CA LYS A 448 11.69 -3.88 5.60
C LYS A 448 12.77 -4.94 5.86
N ASN A 449 12.39 -6.09 6.41
CA ASN A 449 13.31 -7.20 6.67
C ASN A 449 13.42 -8.08 5.42
N TYR A 450 13.98 -7.48 4.38
CA TYR A 450 14.00 -8.04 3.04
C TYR A 450 14.95 -9.23 2.90
N ASP A 451 15.89 -9.37 3.85
CA ASP A 451 16.96 -10.36 3.85
C ASP A 451 16.58 -11.70 4.47
N ALA A 452 15.41 -11.81 5.12
CA ALA A 452 14.92 -13.06 5.67
C ALA A 452 14.38 -14.01 4.57
N LEU A 453 15.26 -14.54 3.70
CA LEU A 453 14.85 -15.15 2.43
C LEU A 453 13.94 -16.37 2.62
N ALA A 454 14.26 -17.27 3.55
CA ALA A 454 13.46 -18.47 3.79
C ALA A 454 11.98 -18.14 4.15
N LEU A 455 11.75 -17.06 4.89
CA LEU A 455 10.40 -16.62 5.25
C LEU A 455 9.74 -15.80 4.14
N ARG A 456 10.53 -15.07 3.34
CA ARG A 456 10.01 -14.26 2.23
C ARG A 456 9.69 -15.06 0.99
N PHE A 457 10.31 -16.21 0.79
CA PHE A 457 10.14 -17.11 -0.35
C PHE A 457 9.78 -18.52 0.16
N PRO A 458 8.62 -18.69 0.83
CA PRO A 458 8.22 -19.99 1.34
C PRO A 458 7.94 -20.96 0.19
N THR A 459 8.12 -22.26 0.44
CA THR A 459 7.79 -23.34 -0.51
C THR A 459 6.49 -24.04 -0.11
N ALA A 460 5.42 -23.30 0.18
CA ALA A 460 4.13 -23.94 0.44
C ALA A 460 3.66 -24.75 -0.79
N TYR A 461 3.01 -25.89 -0.55
CA TYR A 461 2.60 -26.86 -1.59
C TYR A 461 3.76 -27.51 -2.36
N GLU A 462 4.96 -27.58 -1.76
CA GLU A 462 6.18 -28.03 -2.44
C GLU A 462 6.07 -29.38 -3.15
N THR A 463 5.50 -30.39 -2.48
CA THR A 463 5.32 -31.71 -3.09
C THR A 463 4.54 -31.64 -4.39
N ARG A 464 3.42 -30.89 -4.38
CA ARG A 464 2.55 -30.74 -5.55
C ARG A 464 3.20 -29.91 -6.64
N VAL A 465 3.86 -28.81 -6.28
CA VAL A 465 4.59 -27.95 -7.22
C VAL A 465 5.71 -28.72 -7.91
N ARG A 466 6.48 -29.54 -7.17
CA ARG A 466 7.55 -30.37 -7.74
C ARG A 466 7.01 -31.44 -8.68
N GLN A 467 5.89 -32.08 -8.32
CA GLN A 467 5.22 -33.04 -9.18
C GLN A 467 4.81 -32.41 -10.52
N LEU A 468 4.11 -31.27 -10.48
CA LEU A 468 3.66 -30.55 -11.67
C LEU A 468 4.84 -30.06 -12.52
N ALA A 469 5.86 -29.49 -11.88
CA ALA A 469 7.08 -29.05 -12.55
C ALA A 469 7.74 -30.19 -13.34
N SER A 470 7.84 -31.38 -12.72
CA SER A 470 8.37 -32.57 -13.37
C SER A 470 7.48 -33.06 -14.53
N GLN A 471 6.15 -33.03 -14.37
CA GLN A 471 5.20 -33.43 -15.42
C GLN A 471 5.29 -32.53 -16.66
N HIS A 472 5.51 -31.23 -16.45
CA HIS A 472 5.62 -30.26 -17.54
C HIS A 472 7.04 -30.03 -18.05
N GLY A 473 8.06 -30.66 -17.46
CA GLY A 473 9.47 -30.45 -17.85
C GLY A 473 9.99 -29.03 -17.58
N ILE A 474 9.44 -28.33 -16.58
CA ILE A 474 9.87 -26.98 -16.19
C ILE A 474 10.49 -26.98 -14.80
N SER A 475 11.30 -25.96 -14.48
CA SER A 475 11.84 -25.82 -13.13
C SER A 475 10.72 -25.47 -12.12
N PRO A 476 10.66 -26.12 -10.94
CA PRO A 476 9.70 -25.77 -9.90
C PRO A 476 9.85 -24.32 -9.43
N ALA A 477 11.05 -23.73 -9.56
CA ALA A 477 11.27 -22.32 -9.26
C ALA A 477 10.40 -21.38 -10.10
N LYS A 478 10.05 -21.75 -11.35
CA LYS A 478 9.16 -20.95 -12.21
C LYS A 478 7.75 -20.91 -11.63
N ILE A 479 7.21 -22.07 -11.22
CA ILE A 479 5.88 -22.15 -10.61
C ILE A 479 5.86 -21.39 -9.28
N PHE A 480 6.86 -21.60 -8.41
CA PHE A 480 6.97 -20.86 -7.15
C PHE A 480 7.08 -19.34 -7.35
N ALA A 481 7.86 -18.89 -8.34
CA ALA A 481 7.99 -17.48 -8.66
C ALA A 481 6.64 -16.86 -9.05
N ILE A 482 5.86 -17.55 -9.89
CA ILE A 482 4.50 -17.12 -10.26
C ILE A 482 3.59 -17.08 -9.02
N ILE A 483 3.48 -18.17 -8.25
CA ILE A 483 2.63 -18.20 -7.04
C ILE A 483 3.00 -17.07 -6.07
N ARG A 484 4.30 -16.87 -5.87
CA ARG A 484 4.83 -15.86 -4.95
C ARG A 484 4.49 -14.44 -5.39
N LYS A 485 4.50 -14.18 -6.70
CA LYS A 485 4.15 -12.88 -7.29
C LYS A 485 2.65 -12.64 -7.31
N GLU A 486 1.88 -13.66 -7.64
CA GLU A 486 0.44 -13.58 -7.91
C GLU A 486 -0.42 -13.61 -6.64
N SER A 487 -0.10 -14.49 -5.68
CA SER A 487 -0.97 -14.72 -4.52
C SER A 487 -0.24 -14.66 -3.17
N ILE A 488 1.09 -14.67 -3.17
CA ILE A 488 1.88 -14.87 -1.93
C ILE A 488 1.45 -16.17 -1.22
N PHE A 489 1.09 -17.20 -2.00
CA PHE A 489 0.60 -18.50 -1.51
C PHE A 489 -0.79 -18.45 -0.83
N GLN A 490 -1.61 -17.45 -1.13
CA GLN A 490 -3.00 -17.39 -0.66
C GLN A 490 -3.94 -18.14 -1.63
N PRO A 491 -4.54 -19.27 -1.23
CA PRO A 491 -5.27 -20.14 -2.18
C PRO A 491 -6.64 -19.61 -2.59
N ALA A 492 -7.29 -18.80 -1.75
CA ALA A 492 -8.64 -18.27 -2.02
C ALA A 492 -8.65 -16.77 -2.39
N ILE A 493 -7.51 -16.19 -2.78
CA ILE A 493 -7.45 -14.77 -3.15
C ILE A 493 -8.04 -14.54 -4.55
N ALA A 494 -8.83 -13.48 -4.69
CA ALA A 494 -9.35 -13.03 -5.97
C ALA A 494 -8.87 -11.61 -6.27
N SER A 495 -8.38 -11.37 -7.49
CA SER A 495 -8.04 -10.03 -7.95
C SER A 495 -9.30 -9.21 -8.26
N LYS A 496 -9.14 -7.90 -8.36
CA LYS A 496 -10.23 -7.00 -8.81
C LYS A 496 -10.74 -7.34 -10.22
N ALA A 497 -9.88 -7.89 -11.08
CA ALA A 497 -10.24 -8.31 -12.43
C ALA A 497 -10.94 -9.69 -12.46
N GLY A 498 -10.92 -10.44 -11.34
CA GLY A 498 -11.55 -11.74 -11.21
C GLY A 498 -10.62 -12.94 -11.42
N ALA A 499 -9.30 -12.74 -11.41
CA ALA A 499 -8.33 -13.83 -11.36
C ALA A 499 -8.35 -14.51 -9.99
N ILE A 500 -8.24 -15.85 -9.92
CA ILE A 500 -8.49 -16.61 -8.68
C ILE A 500 -7.31 -17.52 -8.34
N GLY A 501 -7.01 -17.60 -7.05
CA GLY A 501 -6.17 -18.60 -6.41
C GLY A 501 -4.66 -18.42 -6.56
N LEU A 502 -3.92 -19.50 -6.32
CA LEU A 502 -2.47 -19.48 -6.14
C LEU A 502 -1.70 -18.86 -7.31
N MET A 503 -2.10 -19.18 -8.55
CA MET A 503 -1.49 -18.70 -9.79
C MET A 503 -2.34 -17.64 -10.49
N GLN A 504 -3.34 -17.05 -9.80
CA GLN A 504 -4.22 -15.99 -10.30
C GLN A 504 -4.74 -16.23 -11.73
N ILE A 505 -5.52 -17.30 -11.90
CA ILE A 505 -6.03 -17.70 -13.21
C ILE A 505 -7.41 -17.07 -13.43
N MET A 506 -7.63 -16.48 -14.60
CA MET A 506 -8.95 -16.01 -15.02
C MET A 506 -9.88 -17.19 -15.29
N PRO A 507 -11.17 -17.17 -14.85
CA PRO A 507 -12.09 -18.28 -15.07
C PRO A 507 -12.26 -18.70 -16.55
N ALA A 508 -12.22 -17.74 -17.48
CA ALA A 508 -12.27 -18.02 -18.91
C ALA A 508 -11.02 -18.75 -19.40
N THR A 509 -9.83 -18.29 -18.98
CA THR A 509 -8.55 -18.96 -19.24
C THR A 509 -8.53 -20.36 -18.65
N ALA A 510 -9.00 -20.54 -17.42
CA ALA A 510 -9.08 -21.86 -16.78
C ALA A 510 -9.99 -22.81 -17.59
N SER A 511 -11.16 -22.35 -18.03
CA SER A 511 -12.09 -23.15 -18.83
C SER A 511 -11.46 -23.58 -20.17
N HIS A 512 -10.78 -22.65 -20.84
CA HIS A 512 -10.10 -22.94 -22.10
C HIS A 512 -8.94 -23.92 -21.91
N THR A 513 -8.03 -23.65 -20.97
CA THR A 513 -6.87 -24.52 -20.67
C THR A 513 -7.33 -25.92 -20.26
N ALA A 514 -8.35 -26.02 -19.39
CA ALA A 514 -8.85 -27.29 -18.91
C ALA A 514 -9.47 -28.12 -20.04
N SER A 515 -10.32 -27.50 -20.87
CA SER A 515 -10.94 -28.16 -22.03
C SER A 515 -9.89 -28.64 -23.04
N LYS A 516 -8.93 -27.77 -23.40
CA LYS A 516 -7.85 -28.09 -24.35
C LYS A 516 -6.99 -29.27 -23.89
N ASN A 517 -6.75 -29.39 -22.58
CA ASN A 517 -5.81 -30.36 -22.01
C ASN A 517 -6.49 -31.53 -21.26
N GLY A 518 -7.83 -31.64 -21.33
CA GLY A 518 -8.57 -32.73 -20.67
C GLY A 518 -8.56 -32.70 -19.15
N ILE A 519 -8.38 -31.53 -18.53
CA ILE A 519 -8.37 -31.37 -17.06
C ILE A 519 -9.83 -31.25 -16.58
N PRO A 520 -10.27 -32.07 -15.60
CA PRO A 520 -11.61 -31.93 -15.02
C PRO A 520 -11.76 -30.57 -14.32
N TYR A 521 -12.69 -29.74 -14.82
CA TYR A 521 -12.97 -28.43 -14.27
C TYR A 521 -14.44 -28.06 -14.53
N SER A 522 -15.19 -27.79 -13.47
CA SER A 522 -16.64 -27.57 -13.51
C SER A 522 -17.06 -26.14 -13.12
N GLY A 523 -16.13 -25.29 -12.68
CA GLY A 523 -16.45 -23.89 -12.42
C GLY A 523 -15.44 -23.14 -11.55
N LYS A 524 -15.57 -21.81 -11.57
CA LYS A 524 -14.61 -20.87 -10.98
C LYS A 524 -14.29 -21.09 -9.50
N TRP A 525 -15.22 -21.65 -8.72
CA TRP A 525 -14.99 -21.90 -7.29
C TRP A 525 -13.92 -22.98 -7.06
N GLN A 526 -13.74 -23.92 -8.00
CA GLN A 526 -12.64 -24.88 -7.89
C GLN A 526 -11.26 -24.23 -8.01
N LEU A 527 -11.15 -22.99 -8.51
CA LEU A 527 -9.89 -22.26 -8.56
C LEU A 527 -9.43 -21.78 -7.17
N THR A 528 -10.28 -21.83 -6.14
CA THR A 528 -9.84 -21.59 -4.75
C THR A 528 -9.18 -22.83 -4.13
N GLU A 529 -9.35 -24.00 -4.76
CA GLU A 529 -8.71 -25.24 -4.33
C GLU A 529 -7.26 -25.28 -4.86
N PRO A 530 -6.25 -25.43 -3.97
CA PRO A 530 -4.84 -25.41 -4.36
C PRO A 530 -4.51 -26.36 -5.51
N ASP A 531 -4.95 -27.62 -5.45
CA ASP A 531 -4.55 -28.64 -6.43
C ASP A 531 -5.09 -28.35 -7.84
N THR A 532 -6.36 -27.94 -7.94
CA THR A 532 -6.99 -27.56 -9.22
C THR A 532 -6.34 -26.31 -9.79
N ASN A 533 -6.09 -25.31 -8.95
CA ASN A 533 -5.46 -24.07 -9.39
C ASN A 533 -4.03 -24.31 -9.89
N LEU A 534 -3.24 -25.10 -9.16
CA LEU A 534 -1.87 -25.44 -9.54
C LEU A 534 -1.81 -26.28 -10.81
N GLU A 535 -2.71 -27.26 -10.99
CA GLU A 535 -2.79 -28.07 -12.20
C GLU A 535 -3.06 -27.21 -13.44
N ILE A 536 -4.16 -26.44 -13.42
CA ILE A 536 -4.56 -25.59 -14.55
C ILE A 536 -3.51 -24.49 -14.79
N GLY A 537 -2.97 -23.91 -13.73
CA GLY A 537 -2.00 -22.81 -13.82
C GLY A 537 -0.64 -23.26 -14.35
N SER A 538 -0.17 -24.44 -13.94
CA SER A 538 1.09 -25.02 -14.43
C SER A 538 0.97 -25.43 -15.89
N GLN A 539 -0.18 -25.99 -16.29
CA GLN A 539 -0.46 -26.27 -17.70
C GLN A 539 -0.50 -24.98 -18.52
N TYR A 540 -1.23 -23.95 -18.05
CA TYR A 540 -1.31 -22.68 -18.76
C TYR A 540 0.06 -22.00 -18.92
N LEU A 541 0.86 -21.98 -17.85
CA LEU A 541 2.23 -21.45 -17.88
C LEU A 541 3.09 -22.19 -18.90
N THR A 542 2.99 -23.52 -18.96
CA THR A 542 3.74 -24.36 -19.90
C THR A 542 3.32 -24.08 -21.33
N ASP A 543 2.01 -23.96 -21.59
CA ASP A 543 1.48 -23.58 -22.91
C ASP A 543 2.06 -22.24 -23.38
N ARG A 544 2.10 -21.22 -22.49
CA ARG A 544 2.68 -19.91 -22.80
C ARG A 544 4.19 -19.98 -23.05
N ILE A 545 4.94 -20.72 -22.23
CA ILE A 545 6.40 -20.91 -22.43
C ILE A 545 6.68 -21.58 -23.78
N ASN A 546 5.88 -22.58 -24.16
CA ASN A 546 6.05 -23.27 -25.43
C ASN A 546 5.68 -22.38 -26.63
N GLU A 547 4.67 -21.52 -26.48
CA GLU A 547 4.26 -20.58 -27.53
C GLU A 547 5.30 -19.48 -27.76
N PHE A 548 5.88 -18.92 -26.70
CA PHE A 548 6.78 -17.76 -26.80
C PHE A 548 8.27 -18.11 -26.69
N GLY A 549 8.61 -19.37 -26.40
CA GLY A 549 9.99 -19.87 -26.30
C GLY A 549 10.78 -19.40 -25.08
N HIS A 550 10.23 -18.52 -24.24
CA HIS A 550 10.90 -18.00 -23.05
C HIS A 550 9.91 -17.53 -21.98
N LEU A 551 10.26 -17.73 -20.69
CA LEU A 551 9.40 -17.34 -19.56
C LEU A 551 9.09 -15.84 -19.50
N ALA A 552 10.01 -14.98 -19.93
CA ALA A 552 9.80 -13.53 -19.87
C ALA A 552 8.75 -13.02 -20.88
N TYR A 553 8.45 -13.79 -21.92
CA TYR A 553 7.44 -13.47 -22.93
C TYR A 553 6.12 -14.22 -22.70
N ALA A 554 6.19 -15.30 -21.92
CA ALA A 554 5.09 -16.14 -21.49
C ALA A 554 4.30 -15.49 -20.35
#